data_AF-A0A8T6NPP2-F1
#
_entry.id   AF-A0A8T6NPP2-F1
#
_cell.length_a   1.000
_cell.length_b   1.000
_cell.length_c   1.000
_cell.angle_alpha   90.00
_cell.angle_beta   90.00
_cell.angle_gamma   90.00
#
_symmetry.space_group_name_H-M   'P 1'
#
loop_
_entity.id
_entity.type
_entity.pdbx_description
1 polymer ?
#
loop_
_entity_poly.entity_id
_entity_poly.type
_entity_poly.pdbx_seq_one_letter_code
_entity_poly.pdbx_strand_id
1 'polypeptide(L)' 'PLGGMQGQASDVEIQANELVRWKRVLTEIYVRHTGRSYQELEKDMDRDNFMTAPEAVAYGLVDEVIESR' A
#
# COMPACT_ATOMS: atom_id res chain seq x y z
N PRO A 1 0.80 0.29 6.20
CA PRO A 1 -0.06 0.42 7.41
C PRO A 1 0.73 0.95 8.61
N LEU A 2 0.16 1.91 9.35
CA LEU A 2 0.73 2.41 10.60
C LEU A 2 0.16 1.60 11.77
N GLY A 3 0.99 1.26 12.76
CA GLY A 3 0.60 0.54 13.97
C GLY A 3 1.38 1.00 15.19
N GLY A 4 0.68 1.38 16.24
CA GLY A 4 1.26 1.59 17.58
C GLY A 4 1.07 0.33 18.41
N MET A 5 2.10 -0.08 19.14
CA MET A 5 2.09 -1.31 19.94
C MET A 5 2.64 -1.03 21.34
N GLN A 6 1.93 -1.52 22.36
CA GLN A 6 2.34 -1.46 23.76
C GLN A 6 1.77 -2.70 24.47
N GLY A 7 2.54 -3.32 25.36
CA GLY A 7 2.12 -4.54 26.06
C GLY A 7 3.30 -5.40 26.49
N GLN A 8 3.04 -6.67 26.82
CA GLN A 8 4.11 -7.65 27.04
C GLN A 8 4.90 -7.86 25.75
N ALA A 9 6.18 -8.26 25.89
CA ALA A 9 7.04 -8.51 24.74
C ALA A 9 6.43 -9.48 23.72
N SER A 10 5.74 -10.53 24.20
CA SER A 10 5.01 -11.49 23.36
C SER A 10 3.87 -10.84 22.56
N ASP A 11 3.13 -9.91 23.15
CA ASP A 11 2.03 -9.23 22.48
C ASP A 11 2.56 -8.29 21.40
N VAL A 12 3.65 -7.57 21.71
CA VAL A 12 4.35 -6.70 20.75
C VAL A 12 4.85 -7.51 19.56
N GLU A 13 5.43 -8.69 19.79
CA GLU A 13 5.90 -9.58 18.73
C GLU A 13 4.76 -10.07 17.83
N ILE A 14 3.65 -10.53 18.43
CA ILE A 14 2.46 -10.98 17.67
C ILE A 14 1.91 -9.85 16.79
N GLN A 15 1.78 -8.65 17.37
CA GLN A 15 1.27 -7.49 16.66
C GLN A 15 2.22 -7.05 15.53
N ALA A 16 3.54 -7.08 15.75
CA ALA A 16 4.53 -6.78 14.73
C ALA A 16 4.46 -7.75 13.55
N ASN A 17 4.33 -9.05 13.83
CA ASN A 17 4.17 -10.08 12.80
C ASN A 17 2.88 -9.90 11.99
N GLU A 18 1.78 -9.55 12.66
CA GLU A 18 0.52 -9.22 11.98
C GLU A 18 0.66 -7.97 11.10
N LEU A 19 1.36 -6.94 11.56
CA LEU A 19 1.59 -5.73 10.77
C LEU A 19 2.38 -6.03 9.48
N VAL A 20 3.41 -6.88 9.57
CA VAL A 20 4.17 -7.35 8.40
C VAL A 20 3.28 -8.17 7.46
N ARG A 21 2.46 -9.07 8.00
CA ARG A 21 1.49 -9.85 7.21
C ARG A 21 0.54 -8.95 6.45
N TRP A 22 -0.03 -7.94 7.11
CA TRP A 22 -0.95 -6.99 6.49
C TRP A 22 -0.26 -6.09 5.46
N LYS A 23 0.98 -5.64 5.71
CA LYS A 23 1.76 -4.89 4.71
C LYS A 23 1.85 -5.72 3.42
N ARG A 24 2.26 -6.98 3.52
CA ARG A 24 2.38 -7.88 2.36
C ARG A 24 1.05 -8.10 1.63
N VAL A 25 -0.02 -8.41 2.37
CA VAL A 25 -1.35 -8.66 1.78
C VAL A 25 -1.84 -7.43 1.00
N LEU A 26 -1.69 -6.24 1.56
CA LEU A 26 -2.10 -5.01 0.88
C LEU A 26 -1.25 -4.75 -0.37
N THR A 27 0.07 -4.90 -0.29
CA THR A 27 0.95 -4.73 -1.45
C THR A 27 0.61 -5.75 -2.56
N GLU A 28 0.32 -7.00 -2.23
CA GLU A 28 -0.11 -8.02 -3.20
C GLU A 28 -1.46 -7.67 -3.86
N ILE A 29 -2.38 -7.03 -3.14
CA ILE A 29 -3.63 -6.53 -3.74
C ILE A 29 -3.31 -5.44 -4.77
N TYR A 30 -2.42 -4.50 -4.45
CA TYR A 30 -2.02 -3.46 -5.41
C TYR A 30 -1.37 -4.07 -6.65
N VAL A 31 -0.45 -5.04 -6.49
CA VAL A 31 0.20 -5.74 -7.63
C VAL A 31 -0.83 -6.28 -8.61
N ARG A 32 -1.88 -6.94 -8.09
CA ARG A 32 -2.93 -7.55 -8.93
C ARG A 32 -3.72 -6.53 -9.75
N HIS A 33 -3.90 -5.32 -9.25
CA HIS A 33 -4.79 -4.33 -9.87
C HIS A 33 -4.03 -3.27 -10.68
N THR A 34 -2.80 -2.93 -10.29
CA THR A 34 -2.00 -1.91 -11.00
C THR A 34 -1.08 -2.49 -12.07
N GLY A 35 -0.84 -3.80 -12.04
CA GLY A 35 0.12 -4.47 -12.94
C GLY A 35 1.59 -4.15 -12.63
N ARG A 36 1.87 -3.41 -11.55
CA ARG A 36 3.23 -3.07 -11.10
C ARG A 36 3.86 -4.21 -10.30
N SER A 37 5.19 -4.21 -10.23
CA SER A 37 5.91 -5.20 -9.44
C SER A 37 5.73 -4.98 -7.94
N TYR A 38 5.86 -6.06 -7.16
CA TYR A 38 5.80 -5.97 -5.70
C TYR A 38 6.88 -5.03 -5.14
N GLN A 39 8.08 -5.05 -5.71
CA GLN A 39 9.22 -4.25 -5.25
C GLN A 39 9.02 -2.74 -5.48
N GLU A 40 8.43 -2.37 -6.62
CA GLU A 40 8.06 -0.97 -6.89
C GLU A 40 7.01 -0.51 -5.89
N LEU A 41 5.94 -1.29 -5.69
CA LEU A 41 4.86 -0.93 -4.76
C LEU A 41 5.34 -0.91 -3.30
N GLU A 42 6.22 -1.83 -2.89
CA GLU A 42 6.79 -1.82 -1.55
C GLU A 42 7.58 -0.54 -1.27
N LYS A 43 8.33 -0.05 -2.26
CA LYS A 43 9.08 1.21 -2.17
C LYS A 43 8.14 2.41 -2.18
N ASP A 44 7.18 2.43 -3.10
CA ASP A 44 6.25 3.55 -3.29
C ASP A 44 5.25 3.68 -2.14
N MET A 45 5.00 2.60 -1.38
CA MET A 45 4.11 2.58 -0.20
C MET A 45 4.86 2.68 1.14
N ASP A 46 6.18 2.89 1.15
CA ASP A 46 6.94 3.08 2.40
C ASP A 46 6.63 4.43 3.08
N ARG A 47 6.16 5.39 2.31
CA ARG A 47 5.65 6.70 2.74
C ARG A 47 4.43 7.08 1.92
N ASP A 48 3.74 8.13 2.39
CA ASP A 48 2.63 8.72 1.65
C ASP A 48 3.12 9.19 0.28
N ASN A 49 2.56 8.60 -0.77
CA ASN A 49 2.87 8.91 -2.16
C ASN A 49 1.60 9.49 -2.82
N PHE A 50 1.56 10.82 -2.90
CA PHE A 50 0.42 11.54 -3.48
C PHE A 50 0.56 11.61 -5.00
N MET A 51 -0.56 11.44 -5.69
CA MET A 51 -0.62 11.48 -7.15
C MET A 51 -1.75 12.40 -7.59
N THR A 52 -1.49 13.19 -8.63
CA THR A 52 -2.51 13.86 -9.44
C THR A 52 -3.34 12.83 -10.21
N ALA A 53 -4.50 13.23 -10.74
CA ALA A 53 -5.35 12.31 -11.51
C ALA A 53 -4.62 11.71 -12.74
N PRO A 54 -3.85 12.46 -13.54
CA PRO A 54 -3.07 11.88 -14.63
C PRO A 54 -1.99 10.90 -14.15
N GLU A 55 -1.34 11.19 -13.02
CA GLU A 55 -0.35 10.29 -12.42
C GLU A 55 -1.00 9.00 -11.94
N ALA A 56 -2.19 9.05 -11.34
CA ALA A 56 -2.92 7.87 -10.90
C ALA A 56 -3.35 6.96 -12.08
N VAL A 57 -3.73 7.55 -13.22
CA VAL A 57 -3.99 6.80 -14.47
C VAL A 57 -2.71 6.14 -14.96
N ALA A 58 -1.62 6.91 -15.09
CA ALA A 58 -0.32 6.38 -15.53
C ALA A 58 0.25 5.32 -14.56
N TYR A 59 -0.13 5.40 -13.29
CA TYR A 59 0.25 4.43 -12.26
C TYR A 59 -0.56 3.13 -12.33
N GLY A 60 -1.70 3.13 -13.04
CA GLY A 60 -2.61 1.99 -13.13
C GLY A 60 -3.54 1.85 -11.90
N LEU A 61 -3.73 2.93 -11.13
CA LEU A 61 -4.68 2.94 -10.00
C LEU A 61 -6.12 3.19 -10.45
N VAL A 62 -6.29 3.88 -11.57
CA VAL A 62 -7.58 4.25 -12.15
C VAL A 62 -7.48 4.17 -13.68
N ASP A 63 -8.60 3.92 -14.35
CA ASP A 63 -8.61 3.70 -15.80
C ASP A 63 -8.51 4.99 -16.61
N GLU A 64 -9.24 6.04 -16.20
CA GLU A 64 -9.27 7.33 -16.90
C GLU A 64 -9.64 8.51 -15.98
N VAL A 65 -9.34 9.73 -16.42
CA VAL A 65 -9.80 10.97 -15.78
C VAL A 65 -11.02 11.49 -16.53
N ILE A 66 -12.15 11.62 -15.85
CA ILE A 66 -13.39 12.15 -16.45
C ILE A 66 -13.33 13.67 -16.46
N GLU A 67 -13.26 14.26 -17.65
CA GLU A 67 -13.37 15.70 -17.86
C GLU A 67 -14.81 16.06 -18.29
N SER A 68 -15.48 16.84 -17.45
CA SER A 68 -16.85 17.41 -17.57
C SER A 68 -17.97 16.76 -16.75
N ARG A 69 -18.89 17.63 -16.32
CA ARG A 69 -20.10 17.35 -15.53
C ARG A 69 -21.32 17.31 -16.42
#